data_AF-A0A9X3EIB1-F1
#
_entry.id   AF-A0A9X3EIB1-F1
#
_cell.length_a   1.000
_cell.length_b   1.000
_cell.length_c   1.000
_cell.angle_alpha   90.00
_cell.angle_beta   90.00
_cell.angle_gamma   90.00
#
_symmetry.space_group_name_H-M   'P 1'
#
loop_
_entity.id
_entity.type
_entity.pdbx_description
1 polymer ?
#
loop_
_entity_poly.entity_id
_entity_poly.type
_entity_poly.pdbx_seq_one_letter_code
_entity_poly.pdbx_strand_id
1 'polypeptide(L)'
;MANNHGVCPVAISSWEHVGIRVSDRQQALAFYAALGFAETQHLPRFEANEMRAANGVRINLIFNGARQPQAGNPLLDSPIKLPGITHPAFVVDDLYALRAWLQQRGIRITEDIHAIGSRRIALFIRDPDGNVLEFNQLLDTSAAAATEQTTEQTTEPTTEPTTDPTTAQITAPITTSITTKAITQRKTTMKLYDLELSGNCYKVRLFAALAQLPLELQAVDFLAGAHKQAPVIDLNPWGELPVLVDGDVVLRDSQAILVYLARQYGGHAWWPDDAARQGEVMQWLSVAANEIQHGPCTARLIDKFGYDLNKPRSLDIAARIHGLLEQHLSQHPWLACGRPTIADCAVFPYVALAHEGGISLSDYPHIQAWLQRVKELPGFSPMPGV
;
A
#
# COMPACT_ATOMS: atom_id res chain seq x y z
N MET A 1 8.30 19.15 -30.27
CA MET A 1 9.38 19.88 -29.59
C MET A 1 10.10 18.88 -28.69
N ALA A 2 11.41 18.72 -28.87
CA ALA A 2 12.20 17.67 -28.24
C ALA A 2 12.32 17.88 -26.72
N ASN A 3 11.94 16.88 -25.93
CA ASN A 3 12.05 16.88 -24.47
C ASN A 3 13.50 16.60 -24.07
N ASN A 4 14.21 17.66 -23.67
CA ASN A 4 15.53 17.55 -23.07
C ASN A 4 15.36 17.21 -21.57
N HIS A 5 15.30 15.93 -21.22
CA HIS A 5 15.30 15.50 -19.82
C HIS A 5 16.70 15.72 -19.24
N GLY A 6 16.85 16.74 -18.38
CA GLY A 6 18.11 17.06 -17.71
C GLY A 6 18.67 15.86 -16.96
N VAL A 7 19.82 15.36 -17.41
CA VAL A 7 20.60 14.32 -16.73
C VAL A 7 21.09 14.87 -15.38
N CYS A 8 21.06 14.04 -14.34
CA CYS A 8 21.64 14.37 -13.04
C CYS A 8 23.11 14.81 -13.24
N PRO A 9 23.52 16.03 -12.83
CA PRO A 9 24.86 16.56 -13.11
C PRO A 9 25.97 15.90 -12.27
N VAL A 10 25.60 14.90 -11.46
CA VAL A 10 26.48 14.19 -10.54
C VAL A 10 26.28 12.70 -10.75
N ALA A 11 27.38 11.99 -10.98
CA ALA A 11 27.38 10.54 -11.04
C ALA A 11 27.25 9.97 -9.62
N ILE A 12 26.28 9.07 -9.43
CA ILE A 12 26.28 8.19 -8.25
C ILE A 12 27.44 7.22 -8.44
N SER A 13 28.48 7.34 -7.61
CA SER A 13 29.74 6.59 -7.78
C SER A 13 29.73 5.23 -7.10
N SER A 14 28.92 5.07 -6.05
CA SER A 14 28.87 3.86 -5.24
C SER A 14 27.65 3.86 -4.33
N TRP A 15 27.37 2.69 -3.74
CA TRP A 15 26.49 2.56 -2.59
C TRP A 15 27.26 2.92 -1.32
N GLU A 16 26.64 3.68 -0.43
CA GLU A 16 27.26 4.09 0.83
C GLU A 16 27.17 2.96 1.87
N HIS A 17 25.95 2.55 2.20
CA HIS A 17 25.61 1.43 3.10
C HIS A 17 24.24 0.84 2.75
N VAL A 18 23.92 -0.31 3.36
CA VAL A 18 22.54 -0.85 3.42
C VAL A 18 22.05 -0.85 4.87
N GLY A 19 20.88 -0.27 5.12
CA GLY A 19 20.21 -0.34 6.41
C GLY A 19 19.46 -1.67 6.57
N ILE A 20 19.73 -2.39 7.65
CA ILE A 20 19.05 -3.64 8.01
C ILE A 20 18.39 -3.43 9.37
N ARG A 21 17.06 -3.53 9.40
CA ARG A 21 16.30 -3.40 10.65
C ARG A 21 16.29 -4.73 11.40
N VAL A 22 16.57 -4.66 12.70
CA VAL A 22 16.70 -5.82 13.60
C VAL A 22 15.96 -5.55 14.91
N SER A 23 15.52 -6.59 15.61
CA SER A 23 14.79 -6.43 16.88
C SER A 23 15.66 -6.54 18.13
N ASP A 24 16.81 -7.21 18.02
CA ASP A 24 17.76 -7.36 19.14
C ASP A 24 19.17 -6.98 18.69
N ARG A 25 19.67 -5.87 19.24
CA ARG A 25 21.00 -5.33 18.91
C ARG A 25 22.11 -6.34 19.19
N GLN A 26 22.10 -7.01 20.34
CA GLN A 26 23.20 -7.86 20.76
C GLN A 26 23.26 -9.13 19.91
N GLN A 27 22.11 -9.74 19.65
CA GLN A 27 22.00 -10.90 18.80
C GLN A 27 22.39 -10.59 17.35
N ALA A 28 21.94 -9.45 16.82
CA ALA A 28 22.30 -9.02 15.47
C ALA A 28 23.81 -8.75 15.36
N LEU A 29 24.40 -7.99 16.29
CA LEU A 29 25.84 -7.73 16.28
C LEU A 29 26.66 -9.03 16.30
N ALA A 30 26.29 -10.00 17.13
CA ALA A 30 26.98 -11.28 17.19
C ALA A 30 26.89 -12.05 15.85
N PHE A 31 25.72 -12.03 15.21
CA PHE A 31 25.50 -12.67 13.92
C PHE A 31 26.31 -12.03 12.80
N TYR A 32 26.19 -10.70 12.61
CA TYR A 32 26.90 -9.99 11.55
C TYR A 32 28.42 -9.96 11.79
N ALA A 33 28.86 -9.95 13.05
CA ALA A 33 30.28 -10.11 13.36
C ALA A 33 30.84 -11.47 12.95
N ALA A 34 30.06 -12.54 13.11
CA ALA A 34 30.45 -13.87 12.65
C ALA A 34 30.61 -13.95 11.12
N LEU A 35 29.88 -13.11 10.37
CA LEU A 35 30.02 -12.94 8.92
C LEU A 35 31.18 -12.01 8.50
N GLY A 36 31.97 -11.51 9.47
CA GLY A 36 33.16 -10.70 9.19
C GLY A 36 32.96 -9.18 9.25
N PHE A 37 31.81 -8.70 9.74
CA PHE A 37 31.60 -7.27 9.99
C PHE A 37 32.12 -6.84 11.37
N ALA A 38 32.80 -5.71 11.45
CA ALA A 38 33.17 -5.09 12.72
C ALA A 38 32.28 -3.88 13.00
N GLU A 39 31.83 -3.71 14.24
CA GLU A 39 31.16 -2.48 14.68
C GLU A 39 32.15 -1.31 14.61
N THR A 40 31.81 -0.27 13.85
CA THR A 40 32.63 0.94 13.70
C THR A 40 32.07 2.13 14.46
N GLN A 41 30.75 2.18 14.64
CA GLN A 41 30.11 3.26 15.38
C GLN A 41 28.78 2.80 16.01
N HIS A 42 28.52 3.25 17.23
CA HIS A 42 27.22 3.15 17.88
C HIS A 42 26.55 4.53 17.90
N LEU A 43 25.36 4.61 17.31
CA LEU A 43 24.54 5.80 17.19
C LEU A 43 23.21 5.63 17.97
N PRO A 44 23.24 5.70 19.32
CA PRO A 44 22.09 5.36 20.16
C PRO A 44 20.88 6.28 19.92
N ARG A 45 21.12 7.55 19.60
CA ARG A 45 20.05 8.52 19.27
C ARG A 45 19.23 8.12 18.04
N PHE A 46 19.83 7.38 17.11
CA PHE A 46 19.21 6.94 15.87
C PHE A 46 18.82 5.47 15.92
N GLU A 47 18.98 4.83 17.07
CA GLU A 47 18.78 3.40 17.25
C GLU A 47 19.56 2.59 16.22
N ALA A 48 20.81 2.98 15.95
CA ALA A 48 21.61 2.41 14.89
C ALA A 48 23.06 2.05 15.29
N ASN A 49 23.62 1.06 14.62
CA ASN A 49 25.05 0.75 14.62
C ASN A 49 25.56 0.74 13.18
N GLU A 50 26.73 1.30 12.97
CA GLU A 50 27.48 1.11 11.73
C GLU A 50 28.37 -0.12 11.87
N MET A 51 28.36 -0.98 10.86
CA MET A 51 29.30 -2.08 10.76
C MET A 51 29.97 -2.13 9.40
N ARG A 52 31.24 -2.55 9.38
CA ARG A 52 32.07 -2.59 8.18
C ARG A 52 32.85 -3.90 8.08
N ALA A 53 32.82 -4.51 6.89
CA ALA A 53 33.68 -5.64 6.55
C ALA A 53 35.08 -5.17 6.12
N ALA A 54 36.07 -6.06 6.17
CA ALA A 54 37.47 -5.72 5.86
C ALA A 54 37.68 -5.14 4.46
N ASN A 55 36.88 -5.57 3.48
CA ASN A 55 36.89 -5.10 2.09
C ASN A 55 36.07 -3.82 1.86
N GLY A 56 35.53 -3.21 2.92
CA GLY A 56 34.87 -1.91 2.86
C GLY A 56 33.35 -1.94 2.67
N VAL A 57 32.72 -3.13 2.59
CA VAL A 57 31.25 -3.25 2.60
C VAL A 57 30.69 -2.72 3.93
N ARG A 58 29.67 -1.87 3.87
CA ARG A 58 29.05 -1.23 5.04
C ARG A 58 27.57 -1.56 5.16
N ILE A 59 27.16 -1.82 6.40
CA ILE A 59 25.76 -1.99 6.79
C ILE A 59 25.45 -1.13 8.01
N ASN A 60 24.20 -0.70 8.13
CA ASN A 60 23.68 -0.09 9.34
C ASN A 60 22.64 -1.01 9.97
N LEU A 61 22.91 -1.52 11.17
CA LEU A 61 21.91 -2.24 11.95
C LEU A 61 21.02 -1.23 12.65
N ILE A 62 19.72 -1.25 12.35
CA ILE A 62 18.72 -0.33 12.92
C ILE A 62 17.90 -1.15 13.91
N PHE A 63 18.14 -0.98 15.20
CA PHE A 63 17.63 -1.85 16.26
C PHE A 63 16.26 -1.41 16.84
N ASN A 64 15.40 -0.88 15.97
CA ASN A 64 14.02 -0.50 16.29
C ASN A 64 12.98 -1.44 15.65
N GLY A 65 13.40 -2.65 15.26
CA GLY A 65 12.51 -3.69 14.77
C GLY A 65 11.65 -4.27 15.90
N ALA A 66 10.37 -4.55 15.61
CA ALA A 66 9.55 -5.33 16.51
C ALA A 66 9.95 -6.81 16.41
N ARG A 67 10.19 -7.46 17.55
CA ARG A 67 10.50 -8.89 17.57
C ARG A 67 9.25 -9.70 17.25
N GLN A 68 9.23 -10.35 16.10
CA GLN A 68 8.15 -11.25 15.69
C GLN A 68 8.71 -12.64 15.41
N PRO A 69 8.65 -13.54 16.41
CA PRO A 69 9.08 -14.92 16.20
C PRO A 69 8.32 -15.52 15.00
N GLN A 70 9.05 -16.15 14.07
CA GLN A 70 8.52 -16.79 12.85
C GLN A 70 8.03 -15.85 11.74
N ALA A 71 8.14 -14.53 11.89
CA ALA A 71 7.90 -13.63 10.76
C ALA A 71 9.00 -13.80 9.69
N GLY A 72 8.59 -13.81 8.42
CA GLY A 72 9.49 -13.80 7.26
C GLY A 72 9.73 -12.38 6.74
N ASN A 73 10.57 -12.25 5.71
CA ASN A 73 10.71 -11.01 4.96
C ASN A 73 9.41 -10.79 4.16
N PRO A 74 8.64 -9.72 4.43
CA PRO A 74 7.33 -9.53 3.81
C PRO A 74 7.41 -9.29 2.29
N LEU A 75 8.54 -8.81 1.77
CA LEU A 75 8.71 -8.57 0.33
C LEU A 75 9.05 -9.86 -0.44
N LEU A 76 9.68 -10.84 0.23
CA LEU A 76 10.05 -12.11 -0.39
C LEU A 76 9.12 -13.27 -0.06
N ASP A 77 8.69 -13.40 1.20
CA ASP A 77 7.96 -14.56 1.68
C ASP A 77 6.45 -14.41 1.55
N SER A 78 5.95 -13.18 1.40
CA SER A 78 4.53 -12.94 1.16
C SER A 78 4.10 -13.57 -0.17
N PRO A 79 2.90 -14.20 -0.22
CA PRO A 79 2.31 -14.65 -1.48
C PRO A 79 2.03 -13.48 -2.43
N ILE A 80 1.72 -12.29 -1.89
CA ILE A 80 1.55 -11.06 -2.65
C ILE A 80 2.90 -10.33 -2.71
N LYS A 81 3.49 -10.20 -3.90
CA LYS A 81 4.78 -9.52 -4.12
C LYS A 81 4.57 -8.02 -4.18
N LEU A 82 4.99 -7.31 -3.13
CA LEU A 82 4.92 -5.85 -3.05
C LEU A 82 6.19 -5.23 -3.64
N PRO A 83 6.11 -4.04 -4.28
CA PRO A 83 7.30 -3.31 -4.72
C PRO A 83 8.14 -2.86 -3.53
N GLY A 84 9.47 -2.95 -3.63
CA GLY A 84 10.39 -2.53 -2.58
C GLY A 84 11.80 -3.08 -2.79
N ILE A 85 12.70 -2.80 -1.83
CA ILE A 85 14.03 -3.42 -1.76
C ILE A 85 13.87 -4.73 -1.00
N THR A 86 13.97 -5.86 -1.69
CA THR A 86 13.70 -7.19 -1.13
C THR A 86 14.76 -7.64 -0.14
N HIS A 87 16.04 -7.48 -0.50
CA HIS A 87 17.15 -7.99 0.28
C HIS A 87 18.48 -7.36 -0.16
N PRO A 88 19.47 -7.24 0.75
CA PRO A 88 20.85 -7.01 0.35
C PRO A 88 21.44 -8.25 -0.33
N ALA A 89 22.28 -7.99 -1.34
CA ALA A 89 23.09 -9.00 -2.01
C ALA A 89 24.57 -8.65 -1.87
N PHE A 90 25.35 -9.60 -1.34
CA PHE A 90 26.79 -9.47 -1.12
C PHE A 90 27.55 -10.30 -2.13
N VAL A 91 28.77 -9.87 -2.45
CA VAL A 91 29.72 -10.68 -3.23
C VAL A 91 30.73 -11.30 -2.27
N VAL A 92 31.01 -12.59 -2.47
CA VAL A 92 32.00 -13.36 -1.73
C VAL A 92 32.92 -14.10 -2.71
N ASP A 93 34.15 -14.35 -2.28
CA ASP A 93 35.17 -14.97 -3.13
C ASP A 93 34.95 -16.48 -3.32
N ASP A 94 34.44 -17.16 -2.28
CA ASP A 94 34.18 -18.60 -2.28
C ASP A 94 32.85 -18.92 -1.58
N LEU A 95 31.82 -19.18 -2.38
CA LEU A 95 30.48 -19.52 -1.90
C LEU A 95 30.42 -20.92 -1.27
N TYR A 96 31.29 -21.84 -1.68
CA TYR A 96 31.35 -23.20 -1.12
C TYR A 96 31.98 -23.19 0.28
N ALA A 97 33.02 -22.38 0.48
CA ALA A 97 33.60 -22.15 1.80
C ALA A 97 32.57 -21.49 2.75
N LEU A 98 31.84 -20.48 2.27
CA LEU A 98 30.75 -19.87 3.03
C LEU A 98 29.69 -20.91 3.40
N ARG A 99 29.24 -21.74 2.44
CA ARG A 99 28.26 -22.79 2.68
C ARG A 99 28.70 -23.76 3.77
N ALA A 100 29.95 -24.24 3.70
CA ALA A 100 30.50 -25.16 4.70
C ALA A 100 30.53 -24.53 6.09
N TRP A 101 30.93 -23.26 6.19
CA TRP A 101 30.93 -22.51 7.44
C TRP A 101 29.51 -22.33 8.01
N LEU A 102 28.52 -21.99 7.17
CA LEU A 102 27.12 -21.83 7.56
C LEU A 102 26.57 -23.14 8.15
N GLN A 103 26.84 -24.27 7.49
CA GLN A 103 26.45 -25.60 7.97
C GLN A 103 27.10 -25.94 9.32
N GLN A 104 28.39 -25.64 9.49
CA GLN A 104 29.09 -25.86 10.76
C GLN A 104 28.50 -25.04 11.91
N ARG A 105 28.00 -23.84 11.62
CA ARG A 105 27.36 -22.93 12.60
C ARG A 105 25.88 -23.23 12.83
N GLY A 106 25.30 -24.21 12.13
CA GLY A 106 23.87 -24.50 12.19
C GLY A 106 22.99 -23.36 11.65
N ILE A 107 23.54 -22.47 10.81
CA ILE A 107 22.78 -21.40 10.17
C ILE A 107 22.03 -22.02 8.99
N ARG A 108 20.71 -21.88 8.99
CA ARG A 108 19.85 -22.44 7.95
C ARG A 108 20.09 -21.72 6.62
N ILE A 109 20.49 -22.51 5.62
CA ILE A 109 20.48 -22.11 4.21
C ILE A 109 19.05 -22.27 3.70
N THR A 110 18.46 -21.20 3.19
CA THR A 110 17.08 -21.23 2.66
C THR A 110 17.04 -21.64 1.19
N GLU A 111 18.06 -21.24 0.42
CA GLU A 111 18.26 -21.67 -0.96
C GLU A 111 19.76 -21.96 -1.12
N ASP A 112 20.08 -23.21 -1.47
CA ASP A 112 21.47 -23.65 -1.64
C ASP A 112 22.05 -23.10 -2.96
N ILE A 113 23.35 -23.31 -3.15
CA ILE A 113 24.13 -22.81 -4.28
C ILE A 113 23.48 -23.22 -5.60
N HIS A 114 23.09 -22.22 -6.38
CA HIS A 114 22.56 -22.39 -7.73
C HIS A 114 23.03 -21.27 -8.65
N ALA A 115 23.00 -21.51 -9.96
CA ALA A 115 23.37 -20.52 -10.96
C ALA A 115 22.27 -19.46 -11.13
N ILE A 116 22.65 -18.18 -11.19
CA ILE A 116 21.76 -17.06 -11.53
C ILE A 116 22.28 -16.40 -12.81
N GLY A 117 21.74 -16.85 -13.93
CA GLY A 117 22.23 -16.50 -15.26
C GLY A 117 23.67 -17.00 -15.49
N SER A 118 24.35 -16.43 -16.48
CA SER A 118 25.73 -16.80 -16.83
C SER A 118 26.80 -16.13 -15.96
N ARG A 119 26.42 -15.16 -15.12
CA ARG A 119 27.35 -14.25 -14.44
C ARG A 119 27.78 -14.71 -13.05
N ARG A 120 26.96 -15.53 -12.37
CA ARG A 120 27.18 -15.82 -10.94
C ARG A 120 26.47 -17.08 -10.46
N ILE A 121 26.95 -17.61 -9.35
CA ILE A 121 26.22 -18.52 -8.47
C ILE A 121 25.79 -17.78 -7.19
N ALA A 122 24.68 -18.20 -6.58
CA ALA A 122 24.14 -17.56 -5.39
C ALA A 122 23.62 -18.56 -4.35
N LEU A 123 23.61 -18.14 -3.08
CA LEU A 123 23.06 -18.86 -1.93
C LEU A 123 22.36 -17.83 -1.01
N PHE A 124 21.29 -18.26 -0.35
CA PHE A 124 20.46 -17.41 0.51
C PHE A 124 20.36 -17.96 1.93
N ILE A 125 20.41 -17.05 2.92
CA ILE A 125 20.20 -17.35 4.35
C ILE A 125 19.25 -16.35 5.00
N ARG A 126 18.92 -16.60 6.27
CA ARG A 126 18.24 -15.65 7.14
C ARG A 126 19.12 -15.21 8.30
N ASP A 127 19.02 -13.93 8.65
CA ASP A 127 19.54 -13.43 9.92
C ASP A 127 18.60 -13.80 11.10
N PRO A 128 18.94 -13.47 12.36
CA PRO A 128 18.12 -13.83 13.51
C PRO A 128 16.70 -13.27 13.51
N ASP A 129 16.46 -12.18 12.77
CA ASP A 129 15.17 -11.51 12.61
C ASP A 129 14.41 -11.98 11.36
N GLY A 130 14.97 -12.91 10.57
CA GLY A 130 14.34 -13.41 9.36
C GLY A 130 14.60 -12.55 8.11
N ASN A 131 15.48 -11.53 8.19
CA ASN A 131 15.91 -10.77 7.02
C ASN A 131 16.63 -11.69 6.04
N VAL A 132 16.41 -11.48 4.74
CA VAL A 132 17.03 -12.29 3.68
C VAL A 132 18.39 -11.71 3.35
N LEU A 133 19.40 -12.56 3.27
CA LEU A 133 20.73 -12.20 2.80
C LEU A 133 21.09 -13.07 1.59
N GLU A 134 21.36 -12.44 0.44
CA GLU A 134 21.87 -13.13 -0.77
C GLU A 134 23.40 -13.02 -0.78
N PHE A 135 24.09 -14.12 -1.05
CA PHE A 135 25.53 -14.17 -1.26
C PHE A 135 25.82 -14.68 -2.66
N ASN A 136 26.67 -13.96 -3.38
CA ASN A 136 27.02 -14.21 -4.77
C ASN A 136 28.51 -14.47 -4.91
N GLN A 137 28.87 -15.47 -5.72
CA GLN A 137 30.22 -15.58 -6.28
C GLN A 137 30.12 -15.31 -7.77
N LEU A 138 30.86 -14.30 -8.23
CA LEU A 138 30.88 -13.92 -9.64
C LEU A 138 31.72 -14.94 -10.42
N LEU A 139 31.23 -15.33 -11.59
CA LEU A 139 31.93 -16.22 -12.49
C LEU A 139 32.72 -15.36 -13.48
N ASP A 140 33.99 -15.68 -13.67
CA ASP A 140 34.82 -15.01 -14.66
C ASP A 140 34.29 -15.30 -16.07
N THR A 141 33.67 -14.31 -16.69
CA THR A 141 33.17 -14.38 -18.08
C THR A 141 34.31 -14.32 -19.11
N SER A 142 35.57 -14.21 -18.70
CA SER A 142 36.74 -14.24 -19.59
C SER A 142 37.09 -15.65 -20.08
N ALA A 143 36.54 -16.72 -19.47
CA ALA A 143 36.77 -18.10 -19.89
C ALA A 143 35.66 -18.67 -20.79
N ALA A 144 34.46 -18.09 -20.76
CA ALA A 144 33.29 -18.62 -21.48
C ALA A 144 33.25 -18.25 -22.97
N ALA A 145 34.03 -17.25 -23.41
CA ALA A 145 34.08 -16.83 -24.81
C ALA A 145 34.98 -17.72 -25.72
N ALA A 146 35.64 -18.74 -25.16
CA ALA A 146 36.58 -19.59 -25.91
C ALA A 146 35.98 -20.92 -26.43
N THR A 147 34.70 -21.21 -26.18
CA THR A 147 34.12 -22.55 -26.44
C THR A 147 32.89 -22.58 -27.34
N GLU A 148 32.49 -21.45 -27.93
CA GLU A 148 31.37 -21.42 -28.87
C GLU A 148 31.76 -20.63 -30.12
N GLN A 149 32.48 -21.27 -31.05
CA GLN A 149 32.45 -20.99 -32.49
C GLN A 149 33.25 -22.03 -33.30
N THR A 150 32.65 -23.20 -33.46
CA THR A 150 32.71 -24.01 -34.69
C THR A 150 31.26 -24.45 -34.85
N THR A 151 30.45 -23.81 -35.68
CA THR A 151 30.30 -24.10 -37.12
C THR A 151 29.34 -23.04 -37.69
N GLU A 152 29.43 -22.83 -39.01
CA GLU A 152 28.52 -22.08 -39.91
C GLU A 152 28.99 -20.68 -40.37
N GLN A 153 29.63 -20.71 -41.55
CA GLN A 153 29.79 -19.60 -42.48
C GLN A 153 28.46 -19.30 -43.18
N THR A 154 28.06 -18.02 -43.29
CA THR A 154 27.86 -17.35 -44.59
C THR A 154 27.70 -15.83 -44.45
N THR A 155 28.64 -15.11 -45.07
CA THR A 155 28.54 -13.81 -45.79
C THR A 155 28.00 -12.54 -45.11
N GLU A 156 28.97 -11.71 -44.72
CA GLU A 156 29.11 -10.22 -44.69
C GLU A 156 28.36 -9.35 -45.74
N PRO A 157 28.42 -7.98 -45.70
CA PRO A 157 29.05 -7.07 -44.70
C PRO A 157 28.33 -5.71 -44.38
N THR A 158 28.97 -4.97 -43.45
CA THR A 158 29.11 -3.47 -43.34
C THR A 158 27.91 -2.62 -42.88
N THR A 159 28.00 -1.60 -42.00
CA THR A 159 29.08 -0.68 -41.54
C THR A 159 28.74 -0.03 -40.18
N GLU A 160 29.79 0.25 -39.41
CA GLU A 160 30.02 1.17 -38.26
C GLU A 160 29.48 2.64 -38.37
N PRO A 161 29.73 3.58 -37.40
CA PRO A 161 29.49 3.57 -35.95
C PRO A 161 29.02 4.96 -35.40
N THR A 162 29.07 5.17 -34.07
CA THR A 162 29.31 6.46 -33.33
C THR A 162 28.18 7.51 -33.32
N THR A 163 27.90 8.33 -32.28
CA THR A 163 28.66 8.87 -31.13
C THR A 163 27.69 9.59 -30.17
N ASP A 164 27.94 9.51 -28.87
CA ASP A 164 27.57 10.51 -27.84
C ASP A 164 28.53 11.72 -27.97
N PRO A 165 28.30 12.98 -27.48
CA PRO A 165 28.34 13.23 -26.02
C PRO A 165 27.68 14.54 -25.43
N THR A 166 27.60 14.58 -24.09
CA THR A 166 27.89 15.70 -23.14
C THR A 166 26.99 16.95 -22.91
N THR A 167 26.53 17.09 -21.64
CA THR A 167 26.88 18.11 -20.57
C THR A 167 26.24 19.51 -20.45
N ALA A 168 25.80 19.81 -19.20
CA ALA A 168 25.81 21.08 -18.39
C ALA A 168 24.41 21.55 -17.86
N GLN A 169 24.08 21.53 -16.55
CA GLN A 169 24.34 22.52 -15.45
C GLN A 169 23.65 23.92 -15.72
N ILE A 170 22.87 24.63 -14.87
CA ILE A 170 22.92 25.02 -13.43
C ILE A 170 21.53 25.62 -12.95
N THR A 171 21.23 25.59 -11.63
CA THR A 171 20.38 26.53 -10.77
C THR A 171 18.82 26.51 -10.70
N ALA A 172 18.32 26.22 -9.47
CA ALA A 172 17.12 26.59 -8.64
C ALA A 172 15.95 27.48 -9.17
N PRO A 173 14.71 27.53 -8.57
CA PRO A 173 14.30 27.14 -7.20
C PRO A 173 13.00 26.29 -7.07
N ILE A 174 12.67 25.96 -5.82
CA ILE A 174 11.61 25.06 -5.33
C ILE A 174 10.20 25.65 -5.57
N THR A 175 9.32 24.88 -6.20
CA THR A 175 7.86 25.05 -6.10
C THR A 175 7.20 23.67 -5.99
N THR A 176 6.40 23.52 -4.95
CA THR A 176 5.65 22.34 -4.55
C THR A 176 4.82 21.79 -5.71
N SER A 177 5.05 20.53 -6.10
CA SER A 177 4.20 19.82 -7.08
C SER A 177 4.15 18.35 -6.71
N ILE A 178 3.05 17.98 -6.04
CA ILE A 178 2.63 16.60 -5.83
C ILE A 178 2.45 16.00 -7.23
N THR A 179 3.44 15.23 -7.69
CA THR A 179 3.42 14.66 -9.03
C THR A 179 2.71 13.33 -8.99
N THR A 180 1.49 13.32 -9.50
CA THR A 180 0.73 12.20 -10.04
C THR A 180 1.61 11.35 -10.97
N LYS A 181 2.36 10.37 -10.44
CA LYS A 181 3.10 9.39 -11.24
C LYS A 181 3.09 8.01 -10.56
N ALA A 182 1.93 7.36 -10.60
CA ALA A 182 1.83 5.90 -10.58
C ALA A 182 0.47 5.43 -11.16
N ILE A 183 0.15 5.84 -12.39
CA ILE A 183 -0.91 5.21 -13.20
C ILE A 183 -0.30 4.82 -14.55
N THR A 184 0.52 3.77 -14.57
CA THR A 184 1.02 3.09 -15.78
C THR A 184 1.60 1.76 -15.28
N GLN A 185 1.12 0.55 -15.58
CA GLN A 185 0.22 0.01 -16.58
C GLN A 185 -0.73 -1.03 -15.91
N ARG A 186 -2.03 -0.77 -15.87
CA ARG A 186 -3.04 -1.84 -15.79
C ARG A 186 -3.83 -1.82 -17.09
N LYS A 187 -4.08 -3.00 -17.66
CA LYS A 187 -4.86 -3.16 -18.89
C LYS A 187 -6.34 -2.78 -18.73
N THR A 188 -6.85 -2.61 -17.50
CA THR A 188 -8.25 -2.29 -17.23
C THR A 188 -8.38 -1.35 -16.03
N THR A 189 -9.21 -0.31 -16.17
CA THR A 189 -9.63 0.60 -15.09
C THR A 189 -10.57 -0.13 -14.12
N MET A 190 -10.51 0.18 -12.81
CA MET A 190 -11.46 -0.35 -11.82
C MET A 190 -12.88 0.09 -12.17
N LYS A 191 -13.85 -0.82 -12.04
CA LYS A 191 -15.26 -0.53 -12.30
C LYS A 191 -16.08 -0.59 -11.02
N LEU A 192 -16.96 0.38 -10.82
CA LEU A 192 -17.95 0.37 -9.76
C LEU A 192 -19.35 0.31 -10.39
N TYR A 193 -20.08 -0.77 -10.15
CA TYR A 193 -21.52 -0.80 -10.39
C TYR A 193 -22.19 0.07 -9.34
N ASP A 194 -22.72 1.20 -9.79
CA ASP A 194 -23.05 2.36 -8.96
C ASP A 194 -24.53 2.76 -9.13
N LEU A 195 -25.07 3.33 -8.04
CA LEU A 195 -26.30 4.09 -8.03
C LEU A 195 -26.00 5.45 -7.41
N GLU A 196 -26.13 6.52 -8.20
CA GLU A 196 -25.70 7.88 -7.82
C GLU A 196 -26.29 8.35 -6.49
N LEU A 197 -27.57 8.04 -6.23
CA LEU A 197 -28.27 8.44 -5.01
C LEU A 197 -27.99 7.53 -3.80
N SER A 198 -27.28 6.42 -3.98
CA SER A 198 -26.95 5.48 -2.90
C SER A 198 -25.79 6.01 -2.06
N GLY A 199 -26.04 6.21 -0.76
CA GLY A 199 -24.99 6.56 0.20
C GLY A 199 -23.93 5.45 0.32
N ASN A 200 -24.31 4.17 0.16
CA ASN A 200 -23.36 3.06 0.17
C ASN A 200 -22.43 3.06 -1.04
N CYS A 201 -22.93 3.41 -2.23
CA CYS A 201 -22.07 3.59 -3.39
C CYS A 201 -21.19 4.86 -3.25
N TYR A 202 -21.75 5.94 -2.68
CA TYR A 202 -21.02 7.16 -2.42
C TYR A 202 -19.85 6.99 -1.45
N LYS A 203 -19.94 6.10 -0.44
CA LYS A 203 -18.78 5.75 0.41
C LYS A 203 -17.54 5.42 -0.43
N VAL A 204 -17.73 4.58 -1.46
CA VAL A 204 -16.67 4.13 -2.37
C VAL A 204 -16.22 5.27 -3.28
N ARG A 205 -17.15 6.02 -3.87
CA ARG A 205 -16.82 7.17 -4.75
C ARG A 205 -16.05 8.26 -4.00
N LEU A 206 -16.50 8.61 -2.78
CA LEU A 206 -15.84 9.57 -1.91
C LEU A 206 -14.42 9.13 -1.61
N PHE A 207 -14.23 7.88 -1.17
CA PHE A 207 -12.91 7.38 -0.86
C PHE A 207 -11.99 7.34 -2.10
N ALA A 208 -12.49 6.85 -3.23
CA ALA A 208 -11.73 6.83 -4.48
C ALA A 208 -11.30 8.25 -4.90
N ALA A 209 -12.17 9.25 -4.76
CA ALA A 209 -11.84 10.64 -5.07
C ALA A 209 -10.77 11.20 -4.10
N LEU A 210 -10.93 11.00 -2.79
CA LEU A 210 -9.97 11.43 -1.76
C LEU A 210 -8.60 10.78 -1.92
N ALA A 211 -8.56 9.51 -2.35
CA ALA A 211 -7.33 8.77 -2.61
C ALA A 211 -6.84 8.91 -4.07
N GLN A 212 -7.49 9.74 -4.91
CA GLN A 212 -7.16 9.98 -6.31
C GLN A 212 -7.07 8.69 -7.16
N LEU A 213 -7.97 7.75 -6.88
CA LEU A 213 -8.04 6.46 -7.55
C LEU A 213 -8.89 6.56 -8.82
N PRO A 214 -8.41 6.09 -9.97
CA PRO A 214 -9.21 6.03 -11.18
C PRO A 214 -10.33 4.98 -11.00
N LEU A 215 -11.58 5.42 -11.06
CA LEU A 215 -12.76 4.58 -10.88
C LEU A 215 -13.78 4.87 -11.98
N GLU A 216 -14.05 3.86 -12.81
CA GLU A 216 -15.07 3.92 -13.86
C GLU A 216 -16.43 3.55 -13.26
N LEU A 217 -17.41 4.47 -13.35
CA LEU A 217 -18.75 4.24 -12.84
C LEU A 217 -19.61 3.54 -13.88
N GLN A 218 -20.14 2.37 -13.54
CA GLN A 218 -21.16 1.66 -14.31
C GLN A 218 -22.52 1.95 -13.66
N ALA A 219 -23.26 2.90 -14.22
CA ALA A 219 -24.59 3.23 -13.73
C ALA A 219 -25.52 2.02 -13.87
N VAL A 220 -26.20 1.64 -12.78
CA VAL A 220 -27.18 0.55 -12.78
C VAL A 220 -28.57 1.13 -12.62
N ASP A 221 -29.48 0.77 -13.54
CA ASP A 221 -30.89 1.12 -13.42
C ASP A 221 -31.55 0.30 -12.31
N PHE A 222 -31.47 0.85 -11.09
CA PHE A 222 -31.98 0.21 -9.91
C PHE A 222 -33.50 0.08 -9.95
N LEU A 223 -34.21 1.08 -10.49
CA LEU A 223 -35.68 1.11 -10.54
C LEU A 223 -36.23 0.09 -11.55
N ALA A 224 -35.55 -0.11 -12.68
CA ALA A 224 -35.89 -1.18 -13.62
C ALA A 224 -35.46 -2.59 -13.16
N GLY A 225 -34.83 -2.72 -11.98
CA GLY A 225 -34.42 -4.00 -11.43
C GLY A 225 -33.15 -4.59 -12.04
N ALA A 226 -32.33 -3.80 -12.74
CA ALA A 226 -31.11 -4.28 -13.41
C ALA A 226 -30.09 -4.89 -12.44
N HIS A 227 -30.11 -4.50 -11.16
CA HIS A 227 -29.30 -5.09 -10.10
C HIS A 227 -29.62 -6.57 -9.82
N LYS A 228 -30.79 -7.06 -10.25
CA LYS A 228 -31.22 -8.47 -10.14
C LYS A 228 -31.01 -9.26 -11.43
N GLN A 229 -30.32 -8.67 -12.41
CA GLN A 229 -30.07 -9.26 -13.72
C GLN A 229 -28.56 -9.26 -14.01
N ALA A 230 -28.15 -10.03 -15.01
CA ALA A 230 -26.78 -10.00 -15.50
C ALA A 230 -26.42 -8.60 -16.04
N PRO A 231 -25.19 -8.11 -15.86
CA PRO A 231 -24.08 -8.81 -15.20
C PRO A 231 -24.09 -8.69 -13.66
N VAL A 232 -24.92 -7.82 -13.06
CA VAL A 232 -24.82 -7.50 -11.62
C VAL A 232 -25.12 -8.72 -10.74
N ILE A 233 -26.16 -9.49 -11.05
CA ILE A 233 -26.52 -10.67 -10.24
C ILE A 233 -25.45 -11.77 -10.29
N ASP A 234 -24.72 -11.86 -11.41
CA ASP A 234 -23.61 -12.82 -11.59
C ASP A 234 -22.38 -12.41 -10.78
N LEU A 235 -22.20 -11.10 -10.55
CA LEU A 235 -21.11 -10.53 -9.76
C LEU A 235 -21.44 -10.47 -8.26
N ASN A 236 -22.70 -10.23 -7.92
CA ASN A 236 -23.20 -10.17 -6.56
C ASN A 236 -24.56 -10.89 -6.46
N PRO A 237 -24.61 -12.13 -5.93
CA PRO A 237 -25.84 -12.91 -5.85
C PRO A 237 -26.90 -12.30 -4.92
N TRP A 238 -26.57 -11.27 -4.13
CA TRP A 238 -27.54 -10.53 -3.31
C TRP A 238 -28.30 -9.49 -4.12
N GLY A 239 -27.84 -9.16 -5.33
CA GLY A 239 -28.41 -8.11 -6.16
C GLY A 239 -28.28 -6.71 -5.55
N GLU A 240 -27.28 -6.48 -4.70
CA GLU A 240 -27.08 -5.20 -4.04
C GLU A 240 -25.96 -4.39 -4.69
N LEU A 241 -26.01 -3.08 -4.51
CA LEU A 241 -24.98 -2.13 -4.93
C LEU A 241 -24.35 -1.47 -3.69
N PRO A 242 -23.05 -1.12 -3.72
CA PRO A 242 -22.13 -1.21 -4.86
C PRO A 242 -21.54 -2.61 -5.11
N VAL A 243 -21.03 -2.81 -6.33
CA VAL A 243 -20.12 -3.91 -6.68
C VAL A 243 -18.86 -3.34 -7.32
N LEU A 244 -17.69 -3.65 -6.77
CA LEU A 244 -16.39 -3.30 -7.33
C LEU A 244 -15.85 -4.47 -8.16
N VAL A 245 -15.33 -4.16 -9.36
CA VAL A 245 -14.52 -5.06 -10.16
C VAL A 245 -13.14 -4.43 -10.37
N ASP A 246 -12.09 -5.12 -9.94
CA ASP A 246 -10.71 -4.73 -10.11
C ASP A 246 -9.85 -5.91 -10.59
N GLY A 247 -9.67 -6.00 -11.91
CA GLY A 247 -9.07 -7.18 -12.55
C GLY A 247 -9.91 -8.41 -12.24
N ASP A 248 -9.29 -9.43 -11.64
CA ASP A 248 -9.96 -10.68 -11.24
C ASP A 248 -10.68 -10.57 -9.88
N VAL A 249 -10.54 -9.44 -9.18
CA VAL A 249 -11.18 -9.22 -7.87
C VAL A 249 -12.57 -8.65 -8.08
N VAL A 250 -13.59 -9.35 -7.57
CA VAL A 250 -14.98 -8.88 -7.50
C VAL A 250 -15.39 -8.79 -6.05
N LEU A 251 -15.80 -7.60 -5.59
CA LEU A 251 -16.21 -7.36 -4.22
C LEU A 251 -17.59 -6.71 -4.15
N ARG A 252 -18.42 -7.23 -3.25
CA ARG A 252 -19.66 -6.61 -2.77
C ARG A 252 -19.40 -5.97 -1.40
N ASP A 253 -20.43 -5.29 -0.87
CA ASP A 253 -20.43 -4.61 0.43
C ASP A 253 -19.52 -3.36 0.47
N SER A 254 -20.11 -2.21 0.78
CA SER A 254 -19.39 -0.94 0.72
C SER A 254 -18.23 -0.85 1.72
N GLN A 255 -18.33 -1.49 2.88
CA GLN A 255 -17.30 -1.47 3.91
C GLN A 255 -16.14 -2.39 3.50
N ALA A 256 -16.45 -3.58 2.98
CA ALA A 256 -15.43 -4.48 2.44
C ALA A 256 -14.66 -3.85 1.27
N ILE A 257 -15.37 -3.16 0.38
CA ILE A 257 -14.76 -2.41 -0.73
C ILE A 257 -13.84 -1.29 -0.20
N LEU A 258 -14.27 -0.53 0.82
CA LEU A 258 -13.44 0.50 1.44
C LEU A 258 -12.15 -0.09 2.03
N VAL A 259 -12.23 -1.21 2.76
CA VAL A 259 -11.06 -1.88 3.32
C VAL A 259 -10.11 -2.33 2.22
N TYR A 260 -10.64 -2.95 1.16
CA TYR A 260 -9.84 -3.38 0.01
C TYR A 260 -9.12 -2.20 -0.66
N LEU A 261 -9.85 -1.16 -1.03
CA LEU A 261 -9.26 -0.02 -1.72
C LEU A 261 -8.25 0.73 -0.84
N ALA A 262 -8.53 0.87 0.45
CA ALA A 262 -7.61 1.55 1.37
C ALA A 262 -6.34 0.74 1.60
N ARG A 263 -6.46 -0.58 1.78
CA ARG A 263 -5.32 -1.47 1.93
C ARG A 263 -4.46 -1.53 0.66
N GLN A 264 -5.12 -1.61 -0.49
CA GLN A 264 -4.47 -1.84 -1.77
C GLN A 264 -3.89 -0.55 -2.39
N TYR A 265 -4.57 0.59 -2.21
CA TYR A 265 -4.23 1.84 -2.89
C TYR A 265 -4.13 3.07 -1.98
N GLY A 266 -4.88 3.11 -0.88
CA GLY A 266 -4.90 4.27 0.03
C GLY A 266 -3.64 4.43 0.87
N GLY A 267 -2.85 3.37 1.03
CA GLY A 267 -1.67 3.36 1.90
C GLY A 267 -2.01 3.52 3.38
N HIS A 268 -0.97 3.61 4.21
CA HIS A 268 -1.13 3.58 5.67
C HIS A 268 -1.92 4.76 6.24
N ALA A 269 -2.21 5.80 5.45
CA ALA A 269 -3.04 6.94 5.86
C ALA A 269 -4.47 6.53 6.17
N TRP A 270 -5.09 5.85 5.21
CA TRP A 270 -6.51 5.53 5.20
C TRP A 270 -6.84 4.20 5.88
N TRP A 271 -5.87 3.28 5.93
CA TRP A 271 -5.94 2.01 6.64
C TRP A 271 -4.60 1.68 7.33
N PRO A 272 -4.51 1.70 8.67
CA PRO A 272 -3.26 1.47 9.40
C PRO A 272 -2.80 0.01 9.35
N ASP A 273 -1.51 -0.25 9.59
CA ASP A 273 -0.95 -1.60 9.64
C ASP A 273 -1.11 -2.27 11.02
N ASP A 274 -1.16 -1.46 12.09
CA ASP A 274 -1.24 -1.99 13.44
C ASP A 274 -2.66 -2.43 13.78
N ALA A 275 -2.77 -3.60 14.42
CA ALA A 275 -4.05 -4.24 14.70
C ALA A 275 -4.95 -3.41 15.61
N ALA A 276 -4.37 -2.66 16.56
CA ALA A 276 -5.13 -1.83 17.49
C ALA A 276 -5.87 -0.70 16.76
N ARG A 277 -5.17 0.05 15.90
CA ARG A 277 -5.78 1.12 15.11
C ARG A 277 -6.67 0.59 13.99
N GLN A 278 -6.38 -0.58 13.42
CA GLN A 278 -7.36 -1.25 12.55
C GLN A 278 -8.66 -1.54 13.32
N GLY A 279 -8.55 -1.97 14.58
CA GLY A 279 -9.69 -2.13 15.48
C GLY A 279 -10.48 -0.84 15.70
N GLU A 280 -9.82 0.31 15.87
CA GLU A 280 -10.49 1.62 15.96
C GLU A 280 -11.30 1.94 14.69
N VAL A 281 -10.70 1.75 13.50
CA VAL A 281 -11.38 2.00 12.22
C VAL A 281 -12.55 1.03 12.03
N MET A 282 -12.34 -0.26 12.33
CA MET A 282 -13.35 -1.30 12.13
C MET A 282 -14.57 -1.14 13.04
N GLN A 283 -14.40 -0.61 14.26
CA GLN A 283 -15.51 -0.25 15.15
C GLN A 283 -16.45 0.74 14.44
N TRP A 284 -15.90 1.77 13.79
CA TRP A 284 -16.70 2.75 13.05
C TRP A 284 -17.29 2.22 11.74
N LEU A 285 -16.59 1.33 11.03
CA LEU A 285 -17.19 0.62 9.87
C LEU A 285 -18.41 -0.22 10.29
N SER A 286 -18.34 -0.84 11.47
CA SER A 286 -19.45 -1.62 12.04
C SER A 286 -20.62 -0.72 12.44
N VAL A 287 -20.34 0.43 13.08
CA VAL A 287 -21.34 1.48 13.35
C VAL A 287 -22.00 1.98 12.06
N ALA A 288 -21.20 2.17 10.99
CA ALA A 288 -21.71 2.59 9.70
C ALA A 288 -22.64 1.54 9.05
N ALA A 289 -22.34 0.25 9.25
CA ALA A 289 -23.16 -0.86 8.75
C ALA A 289 -24.43 -1.12 9.57
N ASN A 290 -24.41 -0.75 10.86
CA ASN A 290 -25.50 -1.04 11.78
C ASN A 290 -26.29 0.24 12.13
N GLU A 291 -25.82 1.07 13.06
CA GLU A 291 -26.54 2.24 13.54
C GLU A 291 -26.83 3.27 12.46
N ILE A 292 -25.84 3.60 11.63
CA ILE A 292 -26.02 4.60 10.58
C ILE A 292 -26.95 4.09 9.48
N GLN A 293 -26.88 2.80 9.14
CA GLN A 293 -27.74 2.15 8.16
C GLN A 293 -29.20 2.05 8.65
N HIS A 294 -29.41 1.65 9.90
CA HIS A 294 -30.75 1.47 10.47
C HIS A 294 -31.35 2.75 11.07
N GLY A 295 -30.55 3.80 11.25
CA GLY A 295 -30.97 5.12 11.68
C GLY A 295 -31.14 6.07 10.48
N PRO A 296 -30.21 7.01 10.25
CA PRO A 296 -30.37 8.07 9.25
C PRO A 296 -30.57 7.54 7.82
N CYS A 297 -29.94 6.44 7.41
CA CYS A 297 -30.19 5.85 6.09
C CYS A 297 -31.63 5.34 5.95
N THR A 298 -32.13 4.58 6.93
CA THR A 298 -33.51 4.09 6.93
C THR A 298 -34.51 5.25 6.96
N ALA A 299 -34.26 6.27 7.77
CA ALA A 299 -35.08 7.47 7.82
C ALA A 299 -35.16 8.16 6.44
N ARG A 300 -34.04 8.23 5.71
CA ARG A 300 -33.98 8.75 4.33
C ARG A 300 -34.69 7.85 3.33
N LEU A 301 -34.56 6.52 3.44
CA LEU A 301 -35.27 5.56 2.57
C LEU A 301 -36.79 5.77 2.63
N ILE A 302 -37.31 6.04 3.83
CA ILE A 302 -38.74 6.28 4.03
C ILE A 302 -39.17 7.61 3.40
N ASP A 303 -38.57 8.72 3.82
CA ASP A 303 -39.07 10.05 3.42
C ASP A 303 -38.77 10.40 1.96
N LYS A 304 -37.57 10.07 1.48
CA LYS A 304 -37.13 10.44 0.13
C LYS A 304 -37.57 9.42 -0.92
N PHE A 305 -37.65 8.14 -0.57
CA PHE A 305 -37.87 7.07 -1.54
C PHE A 305 -39.15 6.25 -1.29
N GLY A 306 -39.91 6.55 -0.23
CA GLY A 306 -41.22 5.94 0.01
C GLY A 306 -41.18 4.47 0.47
N TYR A 307 -40.07 4.02 1.06
CA TYR A 307 -39.96 2.65 1.56
C TYR A 307 -40.86 2.43 2.78
N ASP A 308 -41.56 1.30 2.81
CA ASP A 308 -42.37 0.87 3.95
C ASP A 308 -41.48 0.24 5.04
N LEU A 309 -40.90 1.09 5.89
CA LEU A 309 -40.00 0.72 6.98
C LEU A 309 -40.41 1.47 8.27
N ASN A 310 -39.90 1.02 9.43
CA ASN A 310 -40.27 1.59 10.72
C ASN A 310 -39.57 2.94 10.98
N LYS A 311 -40.25 4.06 10.64
CA LYS A 311 -39.72 5.41 10.84
C LYS A 311 -39.40 5.73 12.30
N PRO A 312 -40.31 5.57 13.27
CA PRO A 312 -40.02 5.91 14.67
C PRO A 312 -38.75 5.23 15.19
N ARG A 313 -38.58 3.93 14.92
CA ARG A 313 -37.38 3.20 15.32
C ARG A 313 -36.11 3.75 14.67
N SER A 314 -36.17 4.15 13.40
CA SER A 314 -35.01 4.75 12.73
C SER A 314 -34.63 6.10 13.34
N LEU A 315 -35.60 6.89 13.79
CA LEU A 315 -35.36 8.17 14.47
C LEU A 315 -34.74 7.96 15.86
N ASP A 316 -35.21 6.97 16.62
CA ASP A 316 -34.62 6.61 17.93
C ASP A 316 -33.15 6.18 17.79
N ILE A 317 -32.85 5.35 16.78
CA ILE A 317 -31.48 4.93 16.47
C ILE A 317 -30.63 6.14 16.07
N ALA A 318 -31.15 7.00 15.19
CA ALA A 318 -30.47 8.20 14.72
C ALA A 318 -30.13 9.16 15.87
N ALA A 319 -31.09 9.43 16.76
CA ALA A 319 -30.87 10.27 17.93
C ALA A 319 -29.77 9.71 18.84
N ARG A 320 -29.80 8.39 19.11
CA ARG A 320 -28.77 7.73 19.92
C ARG A 320 -27.38 7.83 19.28
N ILE A 321 -27.26 7.49 17.99
CA ILE A 321 -25.94 7.47 17.33
C ILE A 321 -25.39 8.87 17.10
N HIS A 322 -26.23 9.86 16.78
CA HIS A 322 -25.77 11.25 16.67
C HIS A 322 -25.33 11.80 18.03
N GLY A 323 -26.00 11.46 19.14
CA GLY A 323 -25.52 11.81 20.48
C GLY A 323 -24.12 11.26 20.79
N LEU A 324 -23.87 9.98 20.47
CA LEU A 324 -22.56 9.36 20.65
C LEU A 324 -21.49 9.95 19.73
N LEU A 325 -21.85 10.22 18.47
CA LEU A 325 -20.97 10.81 17.48
C LEU A 325 -20.58 12.24 17.85
N GLU A 326 -21.53 13.04 18.33
CA GLU A 326 -21.31 14.40 18.83
C GLU A 326 -20.37 14.41 20.02
N GLN A 327 -20.60 13.52 20.99
CA GLN A 327 -19.71 13.37 22.15
C GLN A 327 -18.29 13.00 21.72
N HIS A 328 -18.13 12.02 20.82
CA HIS A 328 -16.83 11.62 20.29
C HIS A 328 -16.13 12.79 19.59
N LEU A 329 -16.84 13.47 18.68
CA LEU A 329 -16.28 14.56 17.88
C LEU A 329 -16.01 15.85 18.68
N SER A 330 -16.59 15.98 19.88
CA SER A 330 -16.22 17.05 20.82
C SER A 330 -14.79 16.94 21.34
N GLN A 331 -14.23 15.72 21.34
CA GLN A 331 -12.88 15.42 21.85
C GLN A 331 -11.90 15.06 20.73
N HIS A 332 -12.42 14.58 19.58
CA HIS A 332 -11.62 14.08 18.48
C HIS A 332 -11.99 14.76 17.15
N PRO A 333 -11.03 15.31 16.39
CA PRO A 333 -11.33 15.90 15.09
C PRO A 333 -11.69 14.86 14.01
N TRP A 334 -11.42 13.58 14.25
CA TRP A 334 -11.67 12.49 13.30
C TRP A 334 -12.17 11.25 14.04
N LEU A 335 -12.82 10.33 13.34
CA LEU A 335 -13.43 9.16 13.99
C LEU A 335 -12.39 8.19 14.55
N ALA A 336 -11.29 7.97 13.85
CA ALA A 336 -10.24 7.03 14.26
C ALA A 336 -8.84 7.65 14.08
N CYS A 337 -7.87 7.15 14.83
CA CYS A 337 -6.44 7.42 14.61
C CYS A 337 -6.00 8.91 14.63
N GLY A 338 -6.85 9.84 15.05
CA GLY A 338 -6.57 11.28 15.09
C GLY A 338 -6.39 11.95 13.72
N ARG A 339 -6.80 11.29 12.62
CA ARG A 339 -6.63 11.74 11.22
C ARG A 339 -7.73 11.12 10.34
N PRO A 340 -7.99 11.59 9.11
CA PRO A 340 -9.02 10.99 8.27
C PRO A 340 -8.67 9.55 7.90
N THR A 341 -9.68 8.67 7.95
CA THR A 341 -9.57 7.26 7.56
C THR A 341 -10.82 6.81 6.79
N ILE A 342 -10.89 5.55 6.37
CA ILE A 342 -12.13 5.01 5.78
C ILE A 342 -13.30 4.96 6.77
N ALA A 343 -13.07 5.11 8.08
CA ALA A 343 -14.14 5.29 9.06
C ALA A 343 -14.97 6.55 8.71
N ASP A 344 -14.30 7.66 8.43
CA ASP A 344 -14.96 8.92 8.07
C ASP A 344 -15.73 8.75 6.74
N CYS A 345 -15.12 8.10 5.75
CA CYS A 345 -15.77 7.81 4.46
C CYS A 345 -17.03 6.95 4.61
N ALA A 346 -17.04 6.02 5.57
CA ALA A 346 -18.16 5.11 5.81
C ALA A 346 -19.32 5.78 6.57
N VAL A 347 -19.03 6.63 7.56
CA VAL A 347 -20.08 7.28 8.37
C VAL A 347 -20.65 8.52 7.67
N PHE A 348 -19.81 9.28 6.96
CA PHE A 348 -20.15 10.58 6.40
C PHE A 348 -21.42 10.63 5.55
N PRO A 349 -21.66 9.73 4.57
CA PRO A 349 -22.75 9.88 3.61
C PRO A 349 -24.13 10.05 4.25
N TYR A 350 -24.48 9.18 5.18
CA TYR A 350 -25.83 9.18 5.76
C TYR A 350 -25.98 10.17 6.91
N VAL A 351 -24.89 10.62 7.52
CA VAL A 351 -24.95 11.76 8.44
C VAL A 351 -25.15 13.06 7.65
N ALA A 352 -24.40 13.28 6.57
CA ALA A 352 -24.56 14.44 5.71
C ALA A 352 -25.98 14.54 5.09
N LEU A 353 -26.54 13.38 4.71
CA LEU A 353 -27.88 13.27 4.11
C LEU A 353 -29.01 13.11 5.14
N ALA A 354 -28.74 13.27 6.44
CA ALA A 354 -29.74 13.04 7.50
C ALA A 354 -30.99 13.92 7.33
N HIS A 355 -30.84 15.13 6.80
CA HIS A 355 -31.94 16.05 6.51
C HIS A 355 -32.94 15.49 5.49
N GLU A 356 -32.51 14.64 4.55
CA GLU A 356 -33.39 13.96 3.59
C GLU A 356 -34.26 12.87 4.25
N GLY A 357 -33.98 12.54 5.50
CA GLY A 357 -34.81 11.70 6.37
C GLY A 357 -35.47 12.47 7.52
N GLY A 358 -35.59 13.80 7.40
CA GLY A 358 -36.25 14.63 8.42
C GLY A 358 -35.47 14.79 9.72
N ILE A 359 -34.17 14.49 9.73
CA ILE A 359 -33.32 14.62 10.92
C ILE A 359 -32.52 15.92 10.83
N SER A 360 -32.78 16.85 11.76
CA SER A 360 -31.99 18.08 11.90
C SER A 360 -30.64 17.80 12.54
N LEU A 361 -29.59 18.47 12.05
CA LEU A 361 -28.27 18.48 12.68
C LEU A 361 -27.99 19.76 13.49
N SER A 362 -28.97 20.67 13.63
CA SER A 362 -28.82 21.97 14.31
C SER A 362 -28.21 21.88 15.70
N ASP A 363 -28.54 20.81 16.42
CA ASP A 363 -28.16 20.61 17.82
C ASP A 363 -26.81 19.88 17.98
N TYR A 364 -26.13 19.60 16.86
CA TYR A 364 -24.90 18.81 16.81
C TYR A 364 -23.74 19.61 16.15
N PRO A 365 -23.21 20.64 16.82
CA PRO A 365 -22.16 21.49 16.26
C PRO A 365 -20.85 20.75 15.94
N HIS A 366 -20.46 19.73 16.70
CA HIS A 366 -19.24 18.97 16.44
C HIS A 366 -19.39 18.05 15.22
N ILE A 367 -20.57 17.45 15.02
CA ILE A 367 -20.92 16.75 13.78
C ILE A 367 -20.86 17.72 12.60
N GLN A 368 -21.49 18.90 12.70
CA GLN A 368 -21.47 19.89 11.61
C GLN A 368 -20.03 20.31 11.26
N ALA A 369 -19.19 20.56 12.27
CA ALA A 369 -17.79 20.90 12.08
C ALA A 369 -16.99 19.75 11.42
N TRP A 370 -17.26 18.49 11.80
CA TRP A 370 -16.65 17.32 11.17
C TRP A 370 -17.11 17.13 9.72
N LEU A 371 -18.40 17.31 9.42
CA LEU A 371 -18.91 17.26 8.05
C LEU A 371 -18.20 18.29 7.17
N GLN A 372 -18.04 19.52 7.67
CA GLN A 372 -17.32 20.56 6.96
C GLN A 372 -15.85 20.21 6.75
N ARG A 373 -15.19 19.64 7.78
CA ARG A 373 -13.80 19.19 7.68
C ARG A 373 -13.60 18.09 6.63
N VAL A 374 -14.55 17.16 6.49
CA VAL A 374 -14.51 16.13 5.42
C VAL A 374 -14.66 16.78 4.04
N LYS A 375 -15.57 17.75 3.89
CA LYS A 375 -15.78 18.50 2.63
C LYS A 375 -14.57 19.31 2.19
N GLU A 376 -13.73 19.72 3.13
CA GLU A 376 -12.50 20.49 2.89
C GLU A 376 -11.29 19.61 2.52
N LEU A 377 -11.40 18.27 2.59
CA LEU A 377 -10.30 17.39 2.23
C LEU A 377 -9.96 17.51 0.73
N PRO A 378 -8.66 17.56 0.35
CA PRO A 378 -8.26 17.54 -1.05
C PRO A 378 -8.80 16.31 -1.79
N GLY A 379 -9.43 16.54 -2.95
CA GLY A 379 -10.04 15.47 -3.73
C GLY A 379 -11.48 15.12 -3.32
N PHE A 380 -12.08 15.84 -2.36
CA PHE A 380 -13.49 15.69 -2.05
C PHE A 380 -14.35 15.89 -3.31
N SER A 381 -15.29 14.96 -3.53
CA SER A 381 -16.23 15.00 -4.64
C SER A 381 -17.66 14.87 -4.08
N PRO A 382 -18.56 15.84 -4.30
CA PRO A 382 -19.90 15.80 -3.73
C PRO A 382 -20.80 14.77 -4.43
N MET A 383 -21.91 14.45 -3.78
CA MET A 383 -23.06 13.75 -4.41
C MET A 383 -24.32 14.60 -4.25
N PRO A 384 -25.41 14.32 -4.99
CA PRO A 384 -26.68 15.02 -4.78
C PRO A 384 -27.14 14.96 -3.32
N GLY A 385 -27.34 16.13 -2.72
CA GLY A 385 -27.76 16.31 -1.33
C GLY A 385 -26.63 16.51 -0.31
N VAL A 386 -25.35 16.39 -0.70
CA VAL A 386 -24.20 16.60 0.20
C VAL A 386 -23.56 17.96 0.00
#